data_AF-A0A4Q5QXR8-F1
#
_entry.id   AF-A0A4Q5QXR8-F1
#
_cell.length_a   1.000
_cell.length_b   1.000
_cell.length_c   1.000
_cell.angle_alpha   90.00
_cell.angle_beta   90.00
_cell.angle_gamma   90.00
#
_symmetry.space_group_name_H-M   'P 1'
#
loop_
_entity.id
_entity.type
_entity.pdbx_description
1 polymer ?
#
loop_
_entity_poly.entity_id
_entity_poly.type
_entity_poly.pdbx_seq_one_letter_code
_entity_poly.pdbx_strand_id
1 'polypeptide(L)'
;MNVKLKPLADQVLVITGASSGIGLATARLAAQRGAKLVLAARSESALKQLVGEIRGKGGLAIHVVADVGREDDVRRIAAEAEAAFGGIDTWVNNAGIGLYGRLEETPVDDMRKQMETNYWGQVYGSLEAVKLLRRHGGGAIINVGSEVSERGIPLQGSYCATKHAVKGFTEALRMELEWDKAPISVTLVKPGQIDTPFPVNAKNHLSSEPHHVPPVYAPAVVAEAILHAAVKPVRDVYAGGGAKGMATMAHLAPGGIDRPMEKMVIPGTPSGRPPLRPIEQNGLDHPSERLEERGNYEGHVMRTSLYTKAALNPLPAAAALVGTGLALFAARKFLPHRPAKIGGSAGAGTAKALHITLEARPGREDEVAALLDGILAEVEHEPATRPWFGLRRNGSTFEIFEAFPDEVGREAHLTGAGAALLMERSNALLSKPARIDRLDVMMRKGEVKTITPVSGATVPAERH
;
A
#
# COMPACT_ATOMS: atom_id res chain seq x y z
N MET A 1 -1.39 21.59 -13.57
CA MET A 1 -1.04 21.93 -14.97
C MET A 1 -1.29 20.73 -15.88
N ASN A 2 -1.74 20.94 -17.12
CA ASN A 2 -1.96 19.84 -18.07
C ASN A 2 -0.73 19.70 -18.98
N VAL A 3 0.36 19.12 -18.45
CA VAL A 3 1.59 18.89 -19.23
C VAL A 3 1.33 17.77 -20.23
N LYS A 4 1.56 18.02 -21.52
CA LYS A 4 1.44 17.02 -22.59
C LYS A 4 2.83 16.43 -22.87
N LEU A 5 3.03 15.17 -22.49
CA LEU A 5 4.27 14.45 -22.73
C LEU A 5 4.20 13.66 -24.05
N LYS A 6 5.34 13.48 -24.71
CA LYS A 6 5.44 12.75 -25.99
C LYS A 6 5.27 11.23 -25.77
N PRO A 7 4.86 10.44 -26.78
CA PRO A 7 5.00 8.99 -26.75
C PRO A 7 6.48 8.55 -26.63
N LEU A 8 6.76 7.41 -25.97
CA LEU A 8 8.16 6.97 -25.74
C LEU A 8 8.99 6.85 -27.01
N ALA A 9 8.40 6.40 -28.13
CA ALA A 9 9.10 6.25 -29.41
C ALA A 9 9.63 7.58 -29.97
N ASP A 10 9.06 8.70 -29.52
CA ASP A 10 9.43 10.05 -29.95
C ASP A 10 10.32 10.75 -28.91
N GLN A 11 10.68 10.07 -27.82
CA GLN A 11 11.41 10.66 -26.70
C GLN A 11 12.91 10.34 -26.72
N VAL A 12 13.69 11.31 -26.23
CA VAL A 12 15.06 11.13 -25.74
C VAL A 12 15.04 11.04 -24.22
N LEU A 13 15.47 9.90 -23.68
CA LEU A 13 15.52 9.60 -22.25
C LEU A 13 16.96 9.58 -21.75
N VAL A 14 17.25 10.40 -20.74
CA VAL A 14 18.45 10.26 -19.90
C VAL A 14 18.14 9.31 -18.75
N ILE A 15 18.94 8.26 -18.56
CA ILE A 15 18.79 7.32 -17.44
C ILE A 15 20.12 7.21 -16.69
N THR A 16 20.13 7.69 -15.45
CA THR A 16 21.27 7.55 -14.54
C THR A 16 21.22 6.21 -13.79
N GLY A 17 22.38 5.64 -13.46
CA GLY A 17 22.45 4.31 -12.86
C GLY A 17 21.99 3.20 -13.81
N ALA A 18 22.23 3.37 -15.12
CA ALA A 18 21.75 2.46 -16.16
C ALA A 18 22.47 1.11 -16.23
N SER A 19 23.60 0.95 -15.51
CA SER A 19 24.44 -0.25 -15.59
C SER A 19 23.92 -1.46 -14.82
N SER A 20 22.88 -1.32 -13.99
CA SER A 20 22.33 -2.44 -13.22
C SER A 20 20.88 -2.20 -12.78
N GLY A 21 20.24 -3.27 -12.29
CA GLY A 21 18.97 -3.19 -11.57
C GLY A 21 17.85 -2.48 -12.32
N ILE A 22 17.19 -1.54 -11.63
CA ILE A 22 16.06 -0.76 -12.17
C ILE A 22 16.45 0.07 -13.38
N GLY A 23 17.63 0.72 -13.35
CA GLY A 23 18.09 1.56 -14.46
C GLY A 23 18.31 0.74 -15.73
N LEU A 24 18.94 -0.44 -15.58
CA LEU A 24 19.14 -1.38 -16.67
C LEU A 24 17.81 -1.90 -17.26
N ALA A 25 16.89 -2.34 -16.38
CA ALA A 25 15.57 -2.79 -16.80
C ALA A 25 14.79 -1.68 -17.53
N THR A 26 14.89 -0.44 -17.03
CA THR A 26 14.27 0.74 -17.64
C THR A 26 14.86 1.02 -19.01
N ALA A 27 16.19 1.00 -19.15
CA ALA A 27 16.87 1.21 -20.42
C ALA A 27 16.46 0.18 -21.48
N ARG A 28 16.47 -1.11 -21.12
CA ARG A 28 16.05 -2.20 -22.02
C ARG A 28 14.59 -2.03 -22.46
N LEU A 29 13.70 -1.76 -21.51
CA LEU A 29 12.27 -1.61 -21.80
C LEU A 29 11.97 -0.33 -22.61
N ALA A 30 12.69 0.76 -22.35
CA ALA A 30 12.58 2.00 -23.11
C ALA A 30 13.04 1.83 -24.57
N ALA A 31 14.18 1.17 -24.77
CA ALA A 31 14.69 0.85 -26.10
C ALA A 31 13.72 -0.03 -26.90
N GLN A 32 13.13 -1.06 -26.25
CA GLN A 32 12.10 -1.89 -26.86
C GLN A 32 10.86 -1.10 -27.29
N ARG A 33 10.59 0.04 -26.65
CA ARG A 33 9.48 0.95 -26.98
C ARG A 33 9.90 2.11 -27.89
N GLY A 34 11.10 2.04 -28.48
CA GLY A 34 11.58 2.97 -29.50
C GLY A 34 12.22 4.26 -28.97
N ALA A 35 12.39 4.42 -27.66
CA ALA A 35 13.02 5.61 -27.11
C ALA A 35 14.51 5.70 -27.48
N LYS A 36 15.00 6.91 -27.69
CA LYS A 36 16.43 7.23 -27.84
C LYS A 36 17.03 7.40 -26.45
N LEU A 37 18.18 6.77 -26.17
CA LEU A 37 18.69 6.69 -24.80
C LEU A 37 20.06 7.33 -24.62
N VAL A 38 20.19 8.07 -23.53
CA VAL A 38 21.47 8.52 -22.97
C VAL A 38 21.65 7.78 -21.65
N LEU A 39 22.59 6.85 -21.62
CA LEU A 39 22.78 5.90 -20.52
C LEU A 39 23.99 6.30 -19.69
N ALA A 40 23.78 6.66 -18.44
CA ALA A 40 24.82 7.16 -17.57
C ALA A 40 25.03 6.27 -16.34
N ALA A 41 26.29 5.94 -16.07
CA ALA A 41 26.76 5.21 -14.90
C ALA A 41 28.29 5.31 -14.80
N ARG A 42 28.87 4.85 -13.69
CA ARG A 42 30.33 4.84 -13.49
C ARG A 42 31.04 3.70 -14.26
N SER A 43 30.40 2.55 -14.46
CA SER A 43 31.01 1.42 -15.19
C SER A 43 30.87 1.61 -16.70
N GLU A 44 31.98 1.93 -17.36
CA GLU A 44 32.02 2.06 -18.81
C GLU A 44 31.78 0.72 -19.52
N SER A 45 32.33 -0.37 -18.98
CA SER A 45 32.24 -1.70 -19.58
C SER A 45 30.77 -2.17 -19.69
N ALA A 46 30.01 -2.05 -18.60
CA ALA A 46 28.59 -2.38 -18.56
C ALA A 46 27.77 -1.49 -19.50
N LEU A 47 28.07 -0.19 -19.55
CA LEU A 47 27.39 0.75 -20.45
C LEU A 47 27.65 0.43 -21.92
N LYS A 48 28.91 0.15 -22.30
CA LYS A 48 29.27 -0.26 -23.66
C LYS A 48 28.54 -1.53 -24.07
N GLN A 49 28.50 -2.52 -23.17
CA GLN A 49 27.75 -3.75 -23.40
C GLN A 49 26.26 -3.48 -23.63
N LEU A 50 25.64 -2.64 -22.79
CA LEU A 50 24.21 -2.29 -22.92
C LEU A 50 23.91 -1.51 -24.20
N VAL A 51 24.74 -0.53 -24.57
CA VAL A 51 24.60 0.21 -25.83
C VAL A 51 24.75 -0.74 -27.02
N GLY A 52 25.70 -1.67 -26.98
CA GLY A 52 25.85 -2.71 -27.99
C GLY A 52 24.60 -3.59 -28.11
N GLU A 53 24.03 -4.03 -26.98
CA GLU A 53 22.79 -4.80 -26.94
C GLU A 53 21.63 -4.05 -27.61
N ILE A 54 21.47 -2.76 -27.29
CA ILE A 54 20.38 -1.93 -27.80
C ILE A 54 20.54 -1.64 -29.29
N ARG A 55 21.74 -1.23 -29.72
CA ARG A 55 22.02 -0.96 -31.14
C ARG A 55 21.91 -2.21 -32.00
N GLY A 56 22.34 -3.36 -31.48
CA GLY A 56 22.18 -4.65 -32.17
C GLY A 56 20.72 -5.06 -32.41
N LYS A 57 19.78 -4.49 -31.65
CA LYS A 57 18.32 -4.64 -31.83
C LYS A 57 17.69 -3.48 -32.62
N GLY A 58 18.49 -2.61 -33.23
CA GLY A 58 18.03 -1.45 -34.00
C GLY A 58 17.67 -0.21 -33.18
N GLY A 59 17.89 -0.23 -31.86
CA GLY A 59 17.64 0.91 -30.98
C GLY A 59 18.74 1.98 -31.07
N LEU A 60 18.42 3.19 -30.60
CA LEU A 60 19.36 4.32 -30.56
C LEU A 60 19.77 4.61 -29.12
N ALA A 61 21.06 4.43 -28.82
CA ALA A 61 21.60 4.73 -27.50
C ALA A 61 23.04 5.26 -27.58
N ILE A 62 23.41 6.14 -26.66
CA ILE A 62 24.78 6.51 -26.33
C ILE A 62 25.04 6.21 -24.85
N HIS A 63 26.32 6.09 -24.47
CA HIS A 63 26.71 6.00 -23.07
C HIS A 63 27.51 7.21 -22.64
N VAL A 64 27.40 7.58 -21.36
CA VAL A 64 28.20 8.61 -20.72
C VAL A 64 28.74 8.05 -19.41
N VAL A 65 30.06 7.97 -19.28
CA VAL A 65 30.69 7.58 -18.02
C VAL A 65 30.59 8.77 -17.07
N ALA A 66 29.90 8.60 -15.95
CA ALA A 66 29.61 9.68 -15.02
C ALA A 66 29.38 9.16 -13.60
N ASP A 67 29.96 9.88 -12.63
CA ASP A 67 29.52 9.83 -11.24
C ASP A 67 28.51 10.96 -10.99
N VAL A 68 27.26 10.60 -10.70
CA VAL A 68 26.21 11.61 -10.47
C VAL A 68 26.46 12.46 -9.24
N GLY A 69 27.27 12.01 -8.28
CA GLY A 69 27.67 12.83 -7.13
C GLY A 69 28.58 14.00 -7.51
N ARG A 70 29.05 14.07 -8.76
CA ARG A 70 29.89 15.15 -9.29
C ARG A 70 29.08 15.99 -10.27
N GLU A 71 28.86 17.26 -9.94
CA GLU A 71 28.04 18.16 -10.76
C GLU A 71 28.56 18.27 -12.22
N ASP A 72 29.88 18.35 -12.42
CA ASP A 72 30.49 18.42 -13.76
C ASP A 72 30.22 17.19 -14.61
N ASP A 73 30.15 16.01 -14.00
CA ASP A 73 29.79 14.78 -14.70
C ASP A 73 28.34 14.80 -15.15
N VAL A 74 27.44 15.36 -14.32
CA VAL A 74 26.03 15.53 -14.68
C VAL A 74 25.86 16.55 -15.82
N ARG A 75 26.59 17.66 -15.79
CA ARG A 75 26.62 18.63 -16.90
C ARG A 75 27.12 17.97 -18.20
N ARG A 76 28.10 17.07 -18.11
CA ARG A 76 28.58 16.29 -19.27
C ARG A 76 27.48 15.40 -19.84
N ILE A 77 26.67 14.73 -19.01
CA ILE A 77 25.51 13.95 -19.50
C ILE A 77 24.57 14.83 -20.32
N ALA A 78 24.26 16.04 -19.84
CA ALA A 78 23.41 16.99 -20.54
C ALA A 78 24.00 17.43 -21.90
N ALA A 79 25.29 17.78 -21.93
CA ALA A 79 25.99 18.20 -23.14
C ALA A 79 26.03 17.08 -24.20
N GLU A 80 26.31 15.84 -23.79
CA GLU A 80 26.33 14.67 -24.69
C GLU A 80 24.92 14.36 -25.23
N ALA A 81 23.88 14.56 -24.41
CA ALA A 81 22.49 14.42 -24.86
C ALA A 81 22.10 15.44 -25.94
N GLU A 82 22.46 16.72 -25.73
CA GLU A 82 22.27 17.78 -26.74
C GLU A 82 23.07 17.48 -28.01
N ALA A 83 24.33 17.06 -27.90
CA ALA A 83 25.17 16.77 -29.05
C ALA A 83 24.66 15.59 -29.89
N ALA A 84 24.21 14.51 -29.24
CA ALA A 84 23.77 13.30 -29.94
C ALA A 84 22.34 13.37 -30.47
N PHE A 85 21.43 14.03 -29.75
CA PHE A 85 20.00 13.98 -30.05
C PHE A 85 19.30 15.34 -30.11
N GLY A 86 20.03 16.43 -29.90
CA GLY A 86 19.51 17.81 -30.00
C GLY A 86 18.68 18.26 -28.80
N GLY A 87 18.60 17.47 -27.73
CA GLY A 87 17.83 17.78 -26.53
C GLY A 87 17.39 16.52 -25.78
N ILE A 88 16.55 16.70 -24.77
CA ILE A 88 15.95 15.62 -23.98
C ILE A 88 14.45 15.84 -23.81
N ASP A 89 13.72 14.75 -23.55
CA ASP A 89 12.29 14.79 -23.22
C ASP A 89 12.02 14.30 -21.81
N THR A 90 12.82 13.35 -21.33
CA THR A 90 12.69 12.79 -19.98
C THR A 90 14.07 12.60 -19.34
N TRP A 91 14.19 13.02 -18.09
CA TRP A 91 15.36 12.74 -17.24
C TRP A 91 14.99 11.83 -16.08
N VAL A 92 15.65 10.68 -15.98
CA VAL A 92 15.45 9.70 -14.90
C VAL A 92 16.64 9.70 -13.94
N ASN A 93 16.41 10.27 -12.77
CA ASN A 93 17.30 10.22 -11.62
C ASN A 93 17.09 8.89 -10.87
N ASN A 94 17.84 7.86 -11.28
CA ASN A 94 17.73 6.50 -10.74
C ASN A 94 18.99 6.04 -10.00
N ALA A 95 20.17 6.61 -10.29
CA ALA A 95 21.40 6.25 -9.59
C ALA A 95 21.24 6.31 -8.07
N GLY A 96 21.67 5.25 -7.39
CA GLY A 96 21.59 5.16 -5.95
C GLY A 96 22.37 3.96 -5.40
N ILE A 97 22.79 4.10 -4.15
CA ILE A 97 23.67 3.16 -3.47
C ILE A 97 23.18 2.87 -2.05
N GLY A 98 23.29 1.60 -1.68
CA GLY A 98 22.91 1.09 -0.37
C GLY A 98 24.05 1.21 0.64
N LEU A 99 23.67 1.40 1.90
CA LEU A 99 24.54 1.35 3.05
C LEU A 99 23.76 0.61 4.14
N TYR A 100 24.30 -0.51 4.61
CA TYR A 100 23.70 -1.33 5.67
C TYR A 100 24.56 -1.25 6.92
N GLY A 101 23.91 -1.05 8.06
CA GLY A 101 24.56 -0.94 9.36
C GLY A 101 23.67 -0.24 10.38
N ARG A 102 23.94 -0.45 11.67
CA ARG A 102 23.37 0.40 12.73
C ARG A 102 23.94 1.82 12.58
N LEU A 103 23.15 2.84 12.90
CA LEU A 103 23.53 4.24 12.66
C LEU A 103 24.81 4.61 13.41
N GLU A 104 24.92 4.14 14.65
CA GLU A 104 26.04 4.33 15.56
C GLU A 104 27.29 3.51 15.17
N GLU A 105 27.13 2.47 14.34
CA GLU A 105 28.22 1.61 13.87
C GLU A 105 28.68 1.97 12.44
N THR A 106 27.94 2.83 11.76
CA THR A 106 28.22 3.22 10.38
C THR A 106 29.11 4.47 10.36
N PRO A 107 30.24 4.48 9.63
CA PRO A 107 31.08 5.68 9.50
C PRO A 107 30.34 6.87 8.88
N VAL A 108 30.50 8.05 9.46
CA VAL A 108 29.87 9.29 8.95
C VAL A 108 30.32 9.62 7.53
N ASP A 109 31.57 9.35 7.17
CA ASP A 109 32.06 9.60 5.81
C ASP A 109 31.37 8.72 4.76
N ASP A 110 30.98 7.49 5.11
CA ASP A 110 30.18 6.65 4.23
C ASP A 110 28.77 7.22 4.07
N MET A 111 28.18 7.76 5.15
CA MET A 111 26.89 8.46 5.08
C MET A 111 26.94 9.70 4.18
N ARG A 112 28.02 10.49 4.26
CA ARG A 112 28.25 11.66 3.39
C ARG A 112 28.33 11.24 1.93
N LYS A 113 29.18 10.26 1.61
CA LYS A 113 29.28 9.71 0.24
C LYS A 113 27.95 9.18 -0.29
N GLN A 114 27.15 8.53 0.57
CA GLN A 114 25.80 8.09 0.22
C GLN A 114 24.89 9.27 -0.11
N MET A 115 24.99 10.38 0.62
CA MET A 115 24.26 11.62 0.34
C MET A 115 24.66 12.23 -1.01
N GLU A 116 25.95 12.26 -1.33
CA GLU A 116 26.46 12.76 -2.63
C GLU A 116 25.78 12.04 -3.81
N THR A 117 25.70 10.71 -3.77
CA THR A 117 25.08 9.95 -4.86
C THR A 117 23.54 10.00 -4.81
N ASN A 118 22.94 9.67 -3.66
CA ASN A 118 21.49 9.43 -3.57
C ASN A 118 20.65 10.70 -3.57
N TYR A 119 21.21 11.81 -3.08
CA TYR A 119 20.52 13.10 -2.99
C TYR A 119 21.12 14.12 -3.96
N TRP A 120 22.39 14.50 -3.79
CA TRP A 120 22.99 15.54 -4.63
C TRP A 120 23.00 15.17 -6.10
N GLY A 121 23.25 13.91 -6.44
CA GLY A 121 23.13 13.45 -7.83
C GLY A 121 21.74 13.64 -8.44
N GLN A 122 20.67 13.50 -7.65
CA GLN A 122 19.31 13.80 -8.13
C GLN A 122 19.02 15.30 -8.18
N VAL A 123 19.62 16.09 -7.28
CA VAL A 123 19.55 17.56 -7.31
C VAL A 123 20.20 18.07 -8.59
N TYR A 124 21.47 17.73 -8.83
CA TYR A 124 22.20 18.11 -10.04
C TYR A 124 21.46 17.67 -11.30
N GLY A 125 21.05 16.39 -11.36
CA GLY A 125 20.33 15.86 -12.51
C GLY A 125 19.00 16.58 -12.77
N SER A 126 18.23 16.86 -11.72
CA SER A 126 16.96 17.60 -11.87
C SER A 126 17.17 19.03 -12.32
N LEU A 127 18.15 19.75 -11.76
CA LEU A 127 18.40 21.14 -12.13
C LEU A 127 18.94 21.28 -13.56
N GLU A 128 19.83 20.38 -13.99
CA GLU A 128 20.27 20.32 -15.39
C GLU A 128 19.12 19.94 -16.33
N ALA A 129 18.28 18.98 -15.95
CA ALA A 129 17.08 18.65 -16.71
C ALA A 129 16.13 19.85 -16.86
N VAL A 130 15.91 20.64 -15.82
CA VAL A 130 15.07 21.86 -15.91
C VAL A 130 15.62 22.83 -16.95
N LYS A 131 16.94 23.06 -16.97
CA LYS A 131 17.58 23.96 -17.94
C LYS A 131 17.32 23.49 -19.38
N LEU A 132 17.53 22.21 -19.66
CA LEU A 132 17.30 21.63 -20.99
C LEU A 132 15.82 21.62 -21.36
N LEU A 133 14.95 21.09 -20.50
CA LEU A 133 13.52 20.94 -20.80
C LEU A 133 12.83 22.29 -21.03
N ARG A 134 13.23 23.35 -20.33
CA ARG A 134 12.73 24.71 -20.59
C ARG A 134 13.04 25.20 -22.01
N ARG A 135 14.20 24.83 -22.56
CA ARG A 135 14.62 25.19 -23.92
C ARG A 135 13.90 24.37 -25.00
N HIS A 136 13.48 23.15 -24.68
CA HIS A 136 12.89 22.20 -25.63
C HIS A 136 11.37 22.02 -25.51
N GLY A 137 10.68 22.95 -24.84
CA GLY A 137 9.22 22.98 -24.79
C GLY A 137 8.57 22.12 -23.70
N GLY A 138 9.35 21.63 -22.74
CA GLY A 138 8.88 20.86 -21.60
C GLY A 138 9.26 19.38 -21.63
N GLY A 139 8.77 18.63 -20.65
CA GLY A 139 9.03 17.19 -20.54
C GLY A 139 8.83 16.65 -19.13
N ALA A 140 9.56 15.58 -18.79
CA ALA A 140 9.43 14.88 -17.52
C ALA A 140 10.76 14.75 -16.77
N ILE A 141 10.70 15.00 -15.46
CA ILE A 141 11.75 14.68 -14.50
C ILE A 141 11.21 13.59 -13.59
N ILE A 142 11.93 12.47 -13.49
CA ILE A 142 11.52 11.31 -12.71
C ILE A 142 12.60 11.03 -11.68
N ASN A 143 12.26 11.26 -10.41
CA ASN A 143 13.13 10.99 -9.28
C ASN A 143 12.76 9.64 -8.67
N VAL A 144 13.74 8.75 -8.53
CA VAL A 144 13.54 7.43 -7.90
C VAL A 144 13.88 7.53 -6.41
N GLY A 145 12.81 7.62 -5.63
CA GLY A 145 12.84 7.53 -4.18
C GLY A 145 12.86 6.07 -3.71
N SER A 146 12.05 5.80 -2.70
CA SER A 146 11.77 4.47 -2.14
C SER A 146 10.53 4.55 -1.24
N GLU A 147 9.92 3.41 -0.90
CA GLU A 147 8.95 3.34 0.21
C GLU A 147 9.50 3.96 1.51
N VAL A 148 10.82 3.87 1.73
CA VAL A 148 11.48 4.46 2.90
C VAL A 148 11.64 5.98 2.83
N SER A 149 11.07 6.63 1.80
CA SER A 149 10.89 8.09 1.80
C SER A 149 9.71 8.52 2.69
N GLU A 150 8.89 7.55 3.13
CA GLU A 150 7.73 7.79 3.99
C GLU A 150 7.99 7.46 5.45
N ARG A 151 9.02 6.64 5.74
CA ARG A 151 9.50 6.37 7.09
C ARG A 151 10.88 5.73 7.12
N GLY A 152 11.54 5.80 8.27
CA GLY A 152 12.77 5.07 8.54
C GLY A 152 12.56 3.57 8.74
N ILE A 153 13.59 2.80 8.42
CA ILE A 153 13.72 1.40 8.82
C ILE A 153 15.10 1.13 9.44
N PRO A 154 15.19 0.25 10.46
CA PRO A 154 16.46 -0.12 11.07
C PRO A 154 17.46 -0.66 10.05
N LEU A 155 18.74 -0.54 10.37
CA LEU A 155 19.88 -1.02 9.56
C LEU A 155 20.07 -0.29 8.22
N GLN A 156 19.19 0.65 7.86
CA GLN A 156 19.28 1.47 6.66
C GLN A 156 18.98 2.95 6.96
N GLY A 157 19.19 3.40 8.20
CA GLY A 157 18.78 4.73 8.64
C GLY A 157 19.35 5.88 7.80
N SER A 158 20.64 5.81 7.41
CA SER A 158 21.26 6.82 6.54
C SER A 158 20.65 6.82 5.13
N TYR A 159 20.34 5.64 4.59
CA TYR A 159 19.65 5.50 3.31
C TYR A 159 18.25 6.12 3.38
N CYS A 160 17.49 5.83 4.44
CA CYS A 160 16.19 6.46 4.69
C CYS A 160 16.29 7.98 4.71
N ALA A 161 17.30 8.55 5.38
CA ALA A 161 17.53 9.99 5.41
C ALA A 161 17.73 10.57 3.99
N THR A 162 18.54 9.91 3.16
CA THR A 162 18.72 10.34 1.76
C THR A 162 17.41 10.34 0.96
N LYS A 163 16.54 9.34 1.18
CA LYS A 163 15.28 9.21 0.45
C LYS A 163 14.19 10.17 0.96
N HIS A 164 14.21 10.55 2.24
CA HIS A 164 13.40 11.67 2.74
C HIS A 164 13.85 13.00 2.13
N ALA A 165 15.16 13.25 2.04
CA ALA A 165 15.70 14.46 1.41
C ALA A 165 15.27 14.57 -0.07
N VAL A 166 15.34 13.46 -0.81
CA VAL A 166 14.85 13.37 -2.20
C VAL A 166 13.36 13.70 -2.29
N LYS A 167 12.53 13.17 -1.38
CA LYS A 167 11.09 13.50 -1.36
C LYS A 167 10.87 15.00 -1.16
N GLY A 168 11.47 15.59 -0.13
CA GLY A 168 11.33 17.02 0.15
C GLY A 168 11.76 17.91 -1.02
N PHE A 169 12.93 17.62 -1.61
CA PHE A 169 13.41 18.32 -2.80
C PHE A 169 12.46 18.18 -4.00
N THR A 170 11.97 16.96 -4.26
CA THR A 170 11.08 16.69 -5.40
C THR A 170 9.74 17.42 -5.25
N GLU A 171 9.21 17.51 -4.02
CA GLU A 171 7.97 18.25 -3.75
C GLU A 171 8.15 19.76 -3.94
N ALA A 172 9.25 20.32 -3.42
CA ALA A 172 9.58 21.74 -3.59
C ALA A 172 9.76 22.11 -5.07
N LEU A 173 10.66 21.40 -5.78
CA LEU A 173 10.95 21.66 -7.19
C LEU A 173 9.69 21.63 -8.06
N ARG A 174 8.81 20.64 -7.81
CA ARG A 174 7.54 20.55 -8.52
C ARG A 174 6.67 21.78 -8.30
N MET A 175 6.49 22.23 -7.06
CA MET A 175 5.65 23.39 -6.75
C MET A 175 6.21 24.68 -7.37
N GLU A 176 7.53 24.83 -7.38
CA GLU A 176 8.20 25.96 -8.04
C GLU A 176 7.97 25.94 -9.56
N LEU A 177 8.16 24.79 -10.22
CA LEU A 177 7.87 24.66 -11.65
C LEU A 177 6.38 24.85 -11.97
N GLU A 178 5.50 24.44 -11.05
CA GLU A 178 4.06 24.65 -11.17
C GLU A 178 3.69 26.13 -11.08
N TRP A 179 4.28 26.86 -10.14
CA TRP A 179 4.14 28.30 -9.97
C TRP A 179 4.60 29.05 -11.23
N ASP A 180 5.74 28.66 -11.77
CA ASP A 180 6.33 29.22 -12.99
C ASP A 180 5.57 28.85 -14.27
N LYS A 181 4.56 27.98 -14.18
CA LYS A 181 3.84 27.39 -15.33
C LYS A 181 4.79 26.73 -16.34
N ALA A 182 5.91 26.20 -15.87
CA ALA A 182 6.84 25.48 -16.72
C ALA A 182 6.17 24.19 -17.24
N PRO A 183 6.27 23.85 -18.53
CA PRO A 183 5.67 22.63 -19.09
C PRO A 183 6.44 21.35 -18.70
N ILE A 184 6.88 21.26 -17.45
CA ILE A 184 7.72 20.19 -16.92
C ILE A 184 6.95 19.47 -15.82
N SER A 185 6.75 18.17 -16.01
CA SER A 185 6.22 17.32 -14.96
C SER A 185 7.38 16.78 -14.12
N VAL A 186 7.18 16.69 -12.80
CA VAL A 186 8.12 16.04 -11.89
C VAL A 186 7.41 14.85 -11.28
N THR A 187 8.01 13.68 -11.18
CA THR A 187 7.40 12.49 -10.57
C THR A 187 8.33 11.89 -9.52
N LEU A 188 7.77 11.47 -8.38
CA LEU A 188 8.49 10.65 -7.41
C LEU A 188 8.03 9.20 -7.51
N VAL A 189 8.91 8.32 -7.99
CA VAL A 189 8.68 6.87 -7.98
C VAL A 189 9.21 6.31 -6.66
N LYS A 190 8.39 5.52 -5.96
CA LYS A 190 8.68 4.96 -4.62
C LYS A 190 8.67 3.42 -4.69
N PRO A 191 9.78 2.79 -5.09
CA PRO A 191 9.89 1.33 -5.09
C PRO A 191 9.86 0.75 -3.67
N GLY A 192 9.22 -0.41 -3.54
CA GLY A 192 9.40 -1.27 -2.36
C GLY A 192 10.69 -2.10 -2.46
N GLN A 193 10.66 -3.33 -1.95
CA GLN A 193 11.77 -4.26 -2.09
C GLN A 193 11.80 -4.84 -3.51
N ILE A 194 12.92 -4.65 -4.23
CA ILE A 194 13.06 -5.02 -5.64
C ILE A 194 14.28 -5.93 -5.81
N ASP A 195 14.10 -7.07 -6.47
CA ASP A 195 15.18 -8.04 -6.75
C ASP A 195 16.17 -7.47 -7.77
N THR A 196 17.16 -6.75 -7.25
CA THR A 196 18.25 -6.11 -7.98
C THR A 196 19.57 -6.45 -7.30
N PRO A 197 20.72 -6.21 -7.95
CA PRO A 197 22.03 -6.27 -7.29
C PRO A 197 22.23 -5.25 -6.16
N PHE A 198 21.22 -4.44 -5.78
CA PHE A 198 21.36 -3.36 -4.80
C PHE A 198 21.93 -3.81 -3.45
N PRO A 199 21.45 -4.90 -2.80
CA PRO A 199 22.04 -5.37 -1.55
C PRO A 199 23.47 -5.88 -1.75
N VAL A 200 23.74 -6.59 -2.85
CA VAL A 200 25.05 -7.17 -3.19
C VAL A 200 26.10 -6.09 -3.44
N ASN A 201 25.68 -4.95 -4.00
CA ASN A 201 26.55 -3.82 -4.29
C ASN A 201 26.56 -2.77 -3.17
N ALA A 202 25.78 -2.94 -2.10
CA ALA A 202 25.78 -2.01 -0.99
C ALA A 202 27.07 -2.15 -0.18
N LYS A 203 27.50 -1.06 0.45
CA LYS A 203 28.50 -1.17 1.51
C LYS A 203 27.82 -1.72 2.75
N ASN A 204 28.34 -2.83 3.27
CA ASN A 204 27.69 -3.60 4.32
C ASN A 204 28.57 -3.67 5.57
N HIS A 205 28.14 -2.99 6.64
CA HIS A 205 28.78 -3.02 7.96
C HIS A 205 28.18 -4.10 8.88
N LEU A 206 27.23 -4.90 8.39
CA LEU A 206 26.68 -6.04 9.14
C LEU A 206 27.64 -7.23 9.07
N SER A 207 27.55 -8.12 10.07
CA SER A 207 28.31 -9.38 10.11
C SER A 207 27.83 -10.44 9.11
N SER A 208 26.77 -10.15 8.36
CA SER A 208 26.10 -11.06 7.44
C SER A 208 25.62 -10.31 6.21
N GLU A 209 25.49 -11.02 5.09
CA GLU A 209 24.87 -10.49 3.87
C GLU A 209 23.43 -10.03 4.11
N PRO A 210 23.06 -8.80 3.68
CA PRO A 210 21.70 -8.33 3.74
C PRO A 210 20.86 -9.04 2.68
N HIS A 211 19.60 -9.31 2.99
CA HIS A 211 18.62 -9.72 2.01
C HIS A 211 17.31 -8.94 2.18
N HIS A 212 16.49 -8.97 1.14
CA HIS A 212 15.20 -8.28 1.15
C HIS A 212 14.18 -9.03 1.99
N VAL A 213 13.48 -8.33 2.88
CA VAL A 213 12.29 -8.88 3.53
C VAL A 213 11.13 -8.91 2.52
N PRO A 214 10.42 -10.03 2.33
CA PRO A 214 9.26 -10.08 1.45
C PRO A 214 8.19 -9.04 1.80
N PRO A 215 7.39 -8.57 0.82
CA PRO A 215 7.34 -8.97 -0.58
C PRO A 215 8.43 -8.36 -1.47
N VAL A 216 8.99 -9.15 -2.38
CA VAL A 216 10.00 -8.69 -3.36
C VAL A 216 9.43 -8.68 -4.79
N TYR A 217 9.68 -7.60 -5.53
CA TYR A 217 9.20 -7.41 -6.90
C TYR A 217 10.33 -7.42 -7.93
N ALA A 218 10.00 -7.71 -9.19
CA ALA A 218 10.94 -7.61 -10.30
C ALA A 218 11.28 -6.14 -10.63
N PRO A 219 12.51 -5.84 -11.10
CA PRO A 219 12.90 -4.49 -11.56
C PRO A 219 11.97 -3.91 -12.63
N ALA A 220 11.41 -4.78 -13.48
CA ALA A 220 10.44 -4.41 -14.50
C ALA A 220 9.21 -3.67 -13.95
N VAL A 221 8.77 -3.95 -12.71
CA VAL A 221 7.64 -3.25 -12.08
C VAL A 221 7.95 -1.75 -11.90
N VAL A 222 9.19 -1.43 -11.54
CA VAL A 222 9.64 -0.05 -11.39
C VAL A 222 9.89 0.59 -12.76
N ALA A 223 10.50 -0.15 -13.69
CA ALA A 223 10.72 0.31 -15.05
C ALA A 223 9.39 0.71 -15.73
N GLU A 224 8.33 -0.09 -15.57
CA GLU A 224 6.99 0.24 -16.07
C GLU A 224 6.44 1.53 -15.45
N ALA A 225 6.64 1.74 -14.15
CA ALA A 225 6.22 2.96 -13.45
C ALA A 225 6.98 4.20 -13.96
N ILE A 226 8.29 4.09 -14.15
CA ILE A 226 9.13 5.17 -14.71
C ILE A 226 8.66 5.51 -16.13
N LEU A 227 8.53 4.51 -17.01
CA LEU A 227 8.12 4.75 -18.39
C LEU A 227 6.67 5.24 -18.52
N HIS A 228 5.80 4.89 -17.58
CA HIS A 228 4.48 5.48 -17.49
C HIS A 228 4.55 6.98 -17.13
N ALA A 229 5.34 7.33 -16.12
CA ALA A 229 5.54 8.71 -15.71
C ALA A 229 6.19 9.57 -16.81
N ALA A 230 6.99 8.97 -17.68
CA ALA A 230 7.59 9.64 -18.84
C ALA A 230 6.57 10.06 -19.90
N VAL A 231 5.41 9.40 -19.99
CA VAL A 231 4.36 9.70 -20.99
C VAL A 231 3.08 10.26 -20.40
N LYS A 232 2.88 10.11 -19.09
CA LYS A 232 1.70 10.60 -18.38
C LYS A 232 2.12 11.24 -17.05
N PRO A 233 1.90 12.56 -16.88
CA PRO A 233 2.21 13.22 -15.62
C PRO A 233 1.47 12.58 -14.45
N VAL A 234 2.23 12.14 -13.45
CA VAL A 234 1.71 11.57 -12.21
C VAL A 234 2.50 12.17 -11.05
N ARG A 235 1.86 12.36 -9.89
CA ARG A 235 2.56 12.98 -8.75
C ARG A 235 3.57 12.02 -8.16
N ASP A 236 3.04 10.94 -7.59
CA ASP A 236 3.78 9.89 -6.92
C ASP A 236 3.31 8.54 -7.43
N VAL A 237 4.24 7.60 -7.58
CA VAL A 237 3.92 6.21 -7.93
C VAL A 237 4.61 5.27 -6.97
N TYR A 238 3.85 4.44 -6.27
CA TYR A 238 4.41 3.34 -5.50
C TYR A 238 4.56 2.12 -6.42
N ALA A 239 5.79 1.61 -6.55
CA ALA A 239 6.07 0.41 -7.34
C ALA A 239 6.12 -0.80 -6.41
N GLY A 240 5.02 -1.55 -6.36
CA GLY A 240 4.76 -2.64 -5.42
C GLY A 240 3.61 -2.34 -4.46
N GLY A 241 2.77 -3.34 -4.19
CA GLY A 241 1.67 -3.20 -3.23
C GLY A 241 2.17 -3.11 -1.77
N GLY A 242 3.26 -3.82 -1.45
CA GLY A 242 3.95 -3.71 -0.16
C GLY A 242 4.38 -2.27 0.15
N ALA A 243 4.95 -1.57 -0.83
CA ALA A 243 5.35 -0.17 -0.70
C ALA A 243 4.19 0.76 -0.34
N LYS A 244 3.05 0.60 -1.02
CA LYS A 244 1.86 1.40 -0.70
C LYS A 244 1.31 1.05 0.68
N GLY A 245 1.27 -0.24 1.05
CA GLY A 245 0.81 -0.69 2.35
C GLY A 245 1.65 -0.12 3.49
N MET A 246 2.99 -0.22 3.38
CA MET A 246 3.93 0.30 4.37
C MET A 246 3.79 1.82 4.53
N ALA A 247 3.76 2.56 3.42
CA ALA A 247 3.55 4.00 3.45
C ALA A 247 2.23 4.38 4.14
N THR A 248 1.14 3.69 3.80
CA THR A 248 -0.18 3.95 4.40
C THR A 248 -0.16 3.71 5.91
N MET A 249 0.47 2.61 6.35
CA MET A 249 0.60 2.31 7.77
C MET A 249 1.48 3.31 8.52
N ALA A 250 2.57 3.76 7.92
CA ALA A 250 3.43 4.78 8.50
C ALA A 250 2.69 6.10 8.74
N HIS A 251 1.77 6.48 7.83
CA HIS A 251 0.94 7.67 7.99
C HIS A 251 -0.18 7.50 9.03
N LEU A 252 -0.81 6.33 9.09
CA LEU A 252 -1.98 6.10 9.96
C LEU A 252 -1.63 5.73 11.40
N ALA A 253 -0.52 5.01 11.61
CA ALA A 253 -0.17 4.46 12.92
C ALA A 253 1.37 4.32 13.09
N PRO A 254 2.14 5.41 13.04
CA PRO A 254 3.61 5.37 13.06
C PRO A 254 4.16 4.60 14.28
N GLY A 255 3.75 4.95 15.51
CA GLY A 255 4.22 4.24 16.71
C GLY A 255 3.66 2.81 16.85
N GLY A 256 2.54 2.51 16.19
CA GLY A 256 1.91 1.18 16.24
C GLY A 256 2.65 0.12 15.43
N ILE A 257 3.48 0.55 14.47
CA ILE A 257 4.22 -0.35 13.58
C ILE A 257 5.70 -0.51 13.94
N ASP A 258 6.25 0.30 14.84
CA ASP A 258 7.67 0.27 15.19
C ASP A 258 8.08 -1.09 15.76
N ARG A 259 7.40 -1.59 16.80
CA ARG A 259 7.70 -2.89 17.42
C ARG A 259 7.59 -4.08 16.45
N PRO A 260 6.49 -4.22 15.67
CA PRO A 260 6.42 -5.24 14.63
C PRO A 260 7.58 -5.15 13.62
N MET A 261 7.97 -3.93 13.26
CA MET A 261 9.02 -3.67 12.28
C MET A 261 10.42 -3.96 12.83
N GLU A 262 10.71 -3.60 14.07
CA GLU A 262 11.94 -3.99 14.77
C GLU A 262 12.09 -5.51 14.79
N LYS A 263 11.02 -6.23 15.17
CA LYS A 263 11.00 -7.70 15.24
C LYS A 263 11.07 -8.39 13.89
N MET A 264 10.78 -7.69 12.79
CA MET A 264 10.80 -8.25 11.44
C MET A 264 12.08 -7.87 10.68
N VAL A 265 12.45 -6.59 10.65
CA VAL A 265 13.56 -6.09 9.82
C VAL A 265 14.91 -6.33 10.44
N ILE A 266 15.08 -6.14 11.76
CA ILE A 266 16.39 -6.35 12.39
C ILE A 266 16.84 -7.81 12.27
N PRO A 267 16.03 -8.82 12.62
CA PRO A 267 16.43 -10.21 12.43
C PRO A 267 16.27 -10.69 10.98
N GLY A 268 15.38 -10.08 10.18
CA GLY A 268 15.09 -10.51 8.82
C GLY A 268 16.00 -9.90 7.74
N THR A 269 16.77 -8.85 8.03
CA THR A 269 17.72 -8.29 7.05
C THR A 269 18.99 -9.14 6.94
N PRO A 270 19.67 -9.53 8.04
CA PRO A 270 20.80 -10.44 7.96
C PRO A 270 20.35 -11.82 7.45
N SER A 271 20.98 -12.33 6.41
CA SER A 271 20.68 -13.67 5.87
C SER A 271 21.31 -14.83 6.66
N GLY A 272 22.19 -14.54 7.62
CA GLY A 272 23.02 -15.52 8.31
C GLY A 272 24.21 -16.03 7.49
N ARG A 273 24.33 -15.61 6.22
CA ARG A 273 25.46 -15.95 5.34
C ARG A 273 26.59 -14.93 5.53
N PRO A 274 27.86 -15.37 5.47
CA PRO A 274 28.99 -14.45 5.54
C PRO A 274 28.96 -13.47 4.36
N PRO A 275 29.52 -12.25 4.50
CA PRO A 275 29.65 -11.30 3.41
C PRO A 275 30.24 -11.94 2.15
N LEU A 276 29.61 -11.73 1.00
CA LEU A 276 30.01 -12.27 -0.30
C LEU A 276 31.31 -11.64 -0.81
N ARG A 277 31.62 -10.44 -0.32
CA ARG A 277 32.78 -9.65 -0.73
C ARG A 277 33.39 -8.93 0.48
N PRO A 278 34.70 -8.61 0.42
CA PRO A 278 35.30 -7.67 1.36
C PRO A 278 34.56 -6.33 1.34
N ILE A 279 34.51 -5.64 2.48
CA ILE A 279 33.76 -4.39 2.61
C ILE A 279 34.27 -3.30 1.67
N GLU A 280 35.53 -3.36 1.27
CA GLU A 280 36.17 -2.44 0.32
C GLU A 280 35.62 -2.62 -1.11
N GLN A 281 35.10 -3.81 -1.45
CA GLN A 281 34.57 -4.12 -2.79
C GLN A 281 33.07 -3.85 -2.88
N ASN A 282 32.71 -2.56 -2.83
CA ASN A 282 31.32 -2.11 -2.76
C ASN A 282 31.00 -1.03 -3.80
N GLY A 283 29.71 -0.78 -4.00
CA GLY A 283 29.18 0.22 -4.92
C GLY A 283 29.24 1.67 -4.41
N LEU A 284 29.53 1.92 -3.13
CA LEU A 284 29.80 3.27 -2.63
C LEU A 284 31.16 3.76 -3.16
N ASP A 285 32.20 2.94 -3.03
CA ASP A 285 33.58 3.32 -3.32
C ASP A 285 34.01 3.00 -4.77
N HIS A 286 33.42 1.97 -5.41
CA HIS A 286 33.79 1.52 -6.75
C HIS A 286 32.59 1.31 -7.69
N PRO A 287 32.77 1.36 -9.02
CA PRO A 287 31.75 0.91 -9.96
C PRO A 287 31.57 -0.62 -9.93
N SER A 288 30.34 -1.09 -10.12
CA SER A 288 30.07 -2.50 -10.43
C SER A 288 30.31 -2.73 -11.92
N GLU A 289 31.26 -3.59 -12.28
CA GLU A 289 31.59 -3.89 -13.68
C GLU A 289 30.62 -4.88 -14.36
N ARG A 290 29.67 -5.45 -13.61
CA ARG A 290 28.73 -6.44 -14.13
C ARG A 290 27.41 -5.80 -14.55
N LEU A 291 26.98 -6.11 -15.78
CA LEU A 291 25.68 -5.72 -16.33
C LEU A 291 24.57 -6.66 -15.82
N GLU A 292 24.14 -6.46 -14.58
CA GLU A 292 23.18 -7.35 -13.89
C GLU A 292 21.85 -6.65 -13.60
N GLU A 293 20.76 -7.28 -14.03
CA GLU A 293 19.41 -6.76 -13.78
C GLU A 293 18.85 -7.25 -12.44
N ARG A 294 19.16 -8.50 -12.06
CA ARG A 294 18.59 -9.20 -10.90
C ARG A 294 19.63 -9.40 -9.82
N GLY A 295 19.19 -9.45 -8.57
CA GLY A 295 20.04 -9.74 -7.43
C GLY A 295 20.22 -11.23 -7.19
N ASN A 296 20.74 -11.56 -6.02
CA ASN A 296 20.92 -12.91 -5.51
C ASN A 296 19.77 -13.33 -4.57
N TYR A 297 18.59 -12.76 -4.72
CA TYR A 297 17.46 -13.06 -3.85
C TYR A 297 16.88 -14.45 -4.16
N GLU A 298 16.92 -15.34 -3.16
CA GLU A 298 16.52 -16.76 -3.32
C GLU A 298 15.00 -16.98 -3.12
N GLY A 299 14.30 -16.00 -2.54
CA GLY A 299 12.87 -16.09 -2.30
C GLY A 299 12.01 -15.84 -3.54
N HIS A 300 10.70 -15.92 -3.38
CA HIS A 300 9.77 -15.66 -4.48
C HIS A 300 9.78 -14.19 -4.91
N VAL A 301 9.99 -13.95 -6.20
CA VAL A 301 9.95 -12.60 -6.79
C VAL A 301 8.72 -12.41 -7.65
N MET A 302 7.90 -11.44 -7.27
CA MET A 302 6.71 -11.06 -8.01
C MET A 302 7.09 -10.29 -9.28
N ARG A 303 6.82 -10.89 -10.44
CA ARG A 303 7.09 -10.27 -11.75
C ARG A 303 6.16 -9.10 -12.07
N THR A 304 4.99 -9.05 -11.43
CA THR A 304 4.00 -7.99 -11.64
C THR A 304 3.41 -7.54 -10.31
N SER A 305 2.85 -6.34 -10.29
CA SER A 305 2.11 -5.82 -9.15
C SER A 305 0.73 -5.35 -9.63
N LEU A 306 -0.34 -6.03 -9.20
CA LEU A 306 -1.72 -5.63 -9.52
C LEU A 306 -2.01 -4.20 -9.05
N TYR A 307 -1.54 -3.86 -7.85
CA TYR A 307 -1.60 -2.49 -7.33
C TYR A 307 -0.95 -1.50 -8.29
N THR A 308 0.30 -1.77 -8.72
CA THR A 308 1.03 -0.84 -9.59
C THR A 308 0.30 -0.71 -10.93
N LYS A 309 -0.13 -1.82 -11.54
CA LYS A 309 -0.89 -1.79 -12.80
C LYS A 309 -2.17 -0.95 -12.69
N ALA A 310 -2.90 -1.10 -11.58
CA ALA A 310 -4.11 -0.33 -11.30
C ALA A 310 -3.80 1.16 -11.04
N ALA A 311 -2.71 1.47 -10.33
CA ALA A 311 -2.29 2.84 -10.05
C ALA A 311 -1.85 3.58 -11.34
N LEU A 312 -1.18 2.89 -12.26
CA LEU A 312 -0.79 3.43 -13.56
C LEU A 312 -2.01 3.58 -14.51
N ASN A 313 -2.99 2.68 -14.41
CA ASN A 313 -4.17 2.67 -15.27
C ASN A 313 -5.47 2.72 -14.45
N PRO A 314 -5.81 3.88 -13.87
CA PRO A 314 -6.97 4.00 -12.98
C PRO A 314 -8.30 3.80 -13.72
N LEU A 315 -8.37 4.01 -15.04
CA LEU A 315 -9.61 3.83 -15.81
C LEU A 315 -10.03 2.35 -15.94
N PRO A 316 -9.17 1.42 -16.41
CA PRO A 316 -9.45 -0.02 -16.34
C PRO A 316 -9.64 -0.53 -14.90
N ALA A 317 -8.89 0.01 -13.93
CA ALA A 317 -9.05 -0.39 -12.53
C ALA A 317 -10.41 0.06 -11.95
N ALA A 318 -10.84 1.28 -12.28
CA ALA A 318 -12.17 1.79 -11.95
C ALA A 318 -13.27 1.02 -12.71
N ALA A 319 -13.07 0.70 -13.99
CA ALA A 319 -14.00 -0.12 -14.76
C ALA A 319 -14.07 -1.56 -14.23
N ALA A 320 -12.97 -2.13 -13.75
CA ALA A 320 -12.94 -3.42 -13.07
C ALA A 320 -13.60 -3.33 -11.69
N LEU A 321 -13.45 -2.23 -10.94
CA LEU A 321 -14.15 -1.99 -9.67
C LEU A 321 -15.65 -1.74 -9.88
N VAL A 322 -16.05 -1.07 -10.96
CA VAL A 322 -17.44 -0.89 -11.36
C VAL A 322 -18.01 -2.22 -11.87
N GLY A 323 -17.27 -2.99 -12.65
CA GLY A 323 -17.64 -4.32 -13.12
C GLY A 323 -17.72 -5.34 -11.98
N THR A 324 -16.79 -5.32 -11.03
CA THR A 324 -16.83 -6.13 -9.80
C THR A 324 -17.92 -5.62 -8.86
N GLY A 325 -18.16 -4.32 -8.80
CA GLY A 325 -19.25 -3.72 -8.05
C GLY A 325 -20.62 -4.09 -8.62
N LEU A 326 -20.76 -4.11 -9.95
CA LEU A 326 -21.94 -4.58 -10.68
C LEU A 326 -22.10 -6.10 -10.59
N ALA A 327 -21.01 -6.86 -10.64
CA ALA A 327 -21.02 -8.32 -10.47
C ALA A 327 -21.31 -8.71 -9.01
N LEU A 328 -20.78 -7.99 -8.02
CA LEU A 328 -21.13 -8.13 -6.60
C LEU A 328 -22.54 -7.64 -6.31
N PHE A 329 -23.03 -6.60 -7.00
CA PHE A 329 -24.41 -6.13 -6.90
C PHE A 329 -25.40 -7.10 -7.56
N ALA A 330 -25.04 -7.68 -8.70
CA ALA A 330 -25.81 -8.74 -9.37
C ALA A 330 -25.76 -10.06 -8.60
N ALA A 331 -24.59 -10.44 -8.07
CA ALA A 331 -24.41 -11.59 -7.20
C ALA A 331 -25.08 -11.39 -5.83
N ARG A 332 -25.19 -10.15 -5.32
CA ARG A 332 -25.96 -9.81 -4.10
C ARG A 332 -27.46 -10.07 -4.26
N LYS A 333 -27.96 -10.23 -5.49
CA LYS A 333 -29.31 -10.74 -5.77
C LYS A 333 -29.45 -12.26 -5.54
N PHE A 334 -28.32 -12.97 -5.39
CA PHE A 334 -28.20 -14.42 -5.23
C PHE A 334 -27.36 -14.86 -4.01
N LEU A 335 -26.80 -13.92 -3.22
CA LEU A 335 -26.13 -14.23 -1.95
C LEU A 335 -27.14 -14.25 -0.79
N PRO A 336 -27.11 -15.25 0.12
CA PRO A 336 -27.88 -15.22 1.36
C PRO A 336 -27.40 -14.07 2.28
N HIS A 337 -28.30 -13.37 2.98
CA HIS A 337 -27.90 -12.27 3.87
C HIS A 337 -27.12 -12.78 5.10
N ARG A 338 -26.25 -11.89 5.61
CA ARG A 338 -25.49 -12.08 6.86
C ARG A 338 -26.43 -12.22 8.08
N PRO A 339 -25.99 -12.94 9.14
CA PRO A 339 -26.79 -13.20 10.33
C PRO A 339 -27.16 -11.91 11.09
N ALA A 340 -28.25 -12.00 11.87
CA ALA A 340 -28.85 -10.91 12.62
C ALA A 340 -27.84 -10.13 13.49
N LYS A 341 -28.01 -8.81 13.59
CA LYS A 341 -27.26 -7.97 14.53
C LYS A 341 -27.94 -8.05 15.90
N ILE A 342 -27.23 -8.61 16.88
CA ILE A 342 -27.64 -8.63 18.30
C ILE A 342 -27.02 -7.42 19.00
N GLY A 343 -27.83 -6.61 19.69
CA GLY A 343 -27.36 -5.45 20.47
C GLY A 343 -27.99 -5.36 21.86
N GLY A 344 -27.22 -4.91 22.86
CA GLY A 344 -27.65 -4.63 24.24
C GLY A 344 -26.65 -5.11 25.31
N SER A 345 -26.47 -4.35 26.40
CA SER A 345 -25.62 -4.70 27.55
C SER A 345 -26.44 -5.30 28.70
N ALA A 346 -25.91 -6.34 29.36
CA ALA A 346 -26.54 -6.99 30.51
C ALA A 346 -26.52 -6.08 31.76
N GLY A 347 -27.69 -5.65 32.22
CA GLY A 347 -27.91 -5.02 33.52
C GLY A 347 -28.43 -6.02 34.56
N ALA A 348 -28.38 -5.60 35.83
CA ALA A 348 -28.59 -6.41 37.03
C ALA A 348 -30.08 -6.75 37.35
N GLY A 349 -30.90 -6.99 36.33
CA GLY A 349 -32.25 -7.56 36.50
C GLY A 349 -32.23 -9.09 36.45
N THR A 350 -33.05 -9.76 37.27
CA THR A 350 -33.10 -11.23 37.36
C THR A 350 -33.75 -11.90 36.16
N ALA A 351 -34.79 -11.29 35.56
CA ALA A 351 -35.47 -11.79 34.36
C ALA A 351 -35.03 -11.07 33.08
N LYS A 352 -34.95 -11.81 31.97
CA LYS A 352 -34.39 -11.36 30.68
C LYS A 352 -35.46 -11.39 29.59
N ALA A 353 -35.34 -10.54 28.57
CA ALA A 353 -36.25 -10.53 27.43
C ALA A 353 -35.53 -10.29 26.10
N LEU A 354 -36.23 -10.60 25.01
CA LEU A 354 -35.86 -10.26 23.64
C LEU A 354 -37.01 -9.48 22.99
N HIS A 355 -36.61 -8.50 22.18
CA HIS A 355 -37.51 -7.86 21.22
C HIS A 355 -36.91 -8.02 19.83
N ILE A 356 -37.64 -8.72 18.95
CA ILE A 356 -37.19 -9.03 17.60
C ILE A 356 -38.07 -8.29 16.60
N THR A 357 -37.49 -7.47 15.74
CA THR A 357 -38.22 -6.77 14.68
C THR A 357 -37.94 -7.40 13.32
N LEU A 358 -39.01 -7.74 12.61
CA LEU A 358 -39.03 -8.32 11.28
C LEU A 358 -39.73 -7.35 10.32
N GLU A 359 -39.12 -7.07 9.18
CA GLU A 359 -39.77 -6.28 8.13
C GLU A 359 -39.97 -7.17 6.90
N ALA A 360 -41.22 -7.44 6.56
CA ALA A 360 -41.60 -8.28 5.44
C ALA A 360 -41.21 -7.62 4.12
N ARG A 361 -40.81 -8.43 3.14
CA ARG A 361 -40.74 -7.98 1.75
C ARG A 361 -42.15 -7.70 1.22
N PRO A 362 -42.32 -6.74 0.31
CA PRO A 362 -43.60 -6.50 -0.33
C PRO A 362 -44.18 -7.78 -0.94
N GLY A 363 -45.41 -8.12 -0.58
CA GLY A 363 -46.13 -9.31 -1.06
C GLY A 363 -45.78 -10.61 -0.34
N ARG A 364 -45.05 -10.56 0.77
CA ARG A 364 -44.68 -11.73 1.61
C ARG A 364 -45.20 -11.62 3.04
N GLU A 365 -46.07 -10.66 3.32
CA GLU A 365 -46.57 -10.33 4.64
C GLU A 365 -47.31 -11.50 5.30
N ASP A 366 -48.12 -12.24 4.54
CA ASP A 366 -48.85 -13.40 5.05
C ASP A 366 -47.93 -14.60 5.34
N GLU A 367 -46.83 -14.72 4.59
CA GLU A 367 -45.82 -15.75 4.85
C GLU A 367 -44.95 -15.43 6.07
N VAL A 368 -44.73 -14.15 6.36
CA VAL A 368 -44.10 -13.73 7.63
C VAL A 368 -45.03 -13.99 8.81
N ALA A 369 -46.34 -13.81 8.66
CA ALA A 369 -47.30 -14.23 9.69
C ALA A 369 -47.27 -15.75 9.92
N ALA A 370 -47.31 -16.55 8.85
CA ALA A 370 -47.21 -18.01 8.96
C ALA A 370 -45.87 -18.47 9.55
N LEU A 371 -44.79 -17.72 9.34
CA LEU A 371 -43.51 -17.96 10.00
C LEU A 371 -43.61 -17.76 11.52
N LEU A 372 -44.34 -16.75 11.99
CA LEU A 372 -44.55 -16.54 13.43
C LEU A 372 -45.31 -17.71 14.05
N ASP A 373 -46.32 -18.26 13.37
CA ASP A 373 -47.04 -19.45 13.83
C ASP A 373 -46.12 -20.68 13.91
N GLY A 374 -45.24 -20.85 12.92
CA GLY A 374 -44.23 -21.91 12.94
C GLY A 374 -43.22 -21.76 14.09
N ILE A 375 -42.75 -20.53 14.35
CA ILE A 375 -41.87 -20.26 15.49
C ILE A 375 -42.59 -20.52 16.81
N LEU A 376 -43.87 -20.12 16.94
CA LEU A 376 -44.68 -20.40 18.13
C LEU A 376 -44.71 -21.90 18.44
N ALA A 377 -44.96 -22.75 17.42
CA ALA A 377 -45.02 -24.20 17.61
C ALA A 377 -43.68 -24.80 18.12
N GLU A 378 -42.55 -24.25 17.71
CA GLU A 378 -41.24 -24.69 18.19
C GLU A 378 -40.99 -24.23 19.63
N VAL A 379 -41.33 -22.99 19.96
CA VAL A 379 -41.03 -22.39 21.28
C VAL A 379 -42.02 -22.78 22.37
N GLU A 380 -43.20 -23.31 22.02
CA GLU A 380 -44.15 -23.90 22.99
C GLU A 380 -43.53 -25.07 23.78
N HIS A 381 -42.55 -25.75 23.18
CA HIS A 381 -41.81 -26.84 23.82
C HIS A 381 -40.61 -26.35 24.65
N GLU A 382 -40.34 -25.04 24.67
CA GLU A 382 -39.22 -24.46 25.40
C GLU A 382 -39.67 -23.99 26.80
N PRO A 383 -39.33 -24.74 27.86
CA PRO A 383 -39.86 -24.46 29.20
C PRO A 383 -39.33 -23.14 29.79
N ALA A 384 -38.36 -22.47 29.18
CA ALA A 384 -37.82 -21.19 29.64
C ALA A 384 -38.57 -19.96 29.07
N THR A 385 -39.35 -20.12 28.00
CA THR A 385 -40.01 -19.00 27.28
C THR A 385 -41.43 -18.83 27.83
N ARG A 386 -41.66 -17.85 28.70
CA ARG A 386 -42.87 -17.85 29.58
C ARG A 386 -43.71 -16.58 29.55
N PRO A 387 -43.39 -15.62 28.70
CA PRO A 387 -44.35 -15.30 27.65
C PRO A 387 -43.68 -15.14 26.29
N TRP A 388 -44.38 -15.51 25.22
CA TRP A 388 -44.00 -15.26 23.83
C TRP A 388 -45.16 -14.59 23.10
N PHE A 389 -44.88 -13.52 22.35
CA PHE A 389 -45.88 -12.80 21.57
C PHE A 389 -45.37 -12.54 20.17
N GLY A 390 -46.13 -12.98 19.17
CA GLY A 390 -46.01 -12.52 17.79
C GLY A 390 -46.96 -11.34 17.55
N LEU A 391 -46.43 -10.23 17.08
CA LEU A 391 -47.14 -8.97 16.91
C LEU A 391 -47.03 -8.49 15.47
N ARG A 392 -48.09 -7.87 14.94
CA ARG A 392 -48.04 -7.09 13.69
C ARG A 392 -48.16 -5.62 14.04
N ARG A 393 -47.09 -4.86 13.85
CA ARG A 393 -47.03 -3.43 14.17
C ARG A 393 -47.70 -2.57 13.10
N ASN A 394 -47.54 -2.95 11.83
CA ASN A 394 -48.21 -2.34 10.68
C ASN A 394 -48.24 -3.34 9.51
N GLY A 395 -48.69 -2.90 8.32
CA GLY A 395 -48.89 -3.78 7.16
C GLY A 395 -47.68 -4.66 6.79
N SER A 396 -46.45 -4.19 6.99
CA SER A 396 -45.23 -4.91 6.61
C SER A 396 -44.26 -5.15 7.76
N THR A 397 -44.57 -4.72 8.98
CA THR A 397 -43.67 -4.84 10.15
C THR A 397 -44.26 -5.75 11.21
N PHE A 398 -43.47 -6.73 11.63
CA PHE A 398 -43.82 -7.72 12.63
C PHE A 398 -42.80 -7.70 13.77
N GLU A 399 -43.23 -8.04 14.97
CA GLU A 399 -42.40 -8.01 16.17
C GLU A 399 -42.60 -9.30 16.97
N ILE A 400 -41.54 -9.81 17.58
CA ILE A 400 -41.61 -10.86 18.60
C ILE A 400 -41.18 -10.23 19.91
N PHE A 401 -41.99 -10.40 20.96
CA PHE A 401 -41.59 -10.10 22.32
C PHE A 401 -41.67 -11.34 23.18
N GLU A 402 -40.59 -11.63 23.89
CA GLU A 402 -40.50 -12.82 24.72
C GLU A 402 -39.65 -12.60 25.96
N ALA A 403 -39.97 -13.31 27.03
CA ALA A 403 -39.23 -13.20 28.29
C ALA A 403 -38.90 -14.56 28.94
N PHE A 404 -37.77 -14.55 29.63
CA PHE A 404 -37.05 -15.68 30.18
C PHE A 404 -36.77 -15.46 31.67
N PRO A 405 -36.71 -16.54 32.46
CA PRO A 405 -36.43 -16.45 33.90
C PRO A 405 -35.00 -15.98 34.20
N ASP A 406 -34.04 -16.25 33.31
CA ASP A 406 -32.63 -15.90 33.47
C ASP A 406 -31.91 -15.82 32.11
N GLU A 407 -30.61 -15.50 32.14
CA GLU A 407 -29.76 -15.40 30.93
C GLU A 407 -29.56 -16.76 30.26
N VAL A 408 -29.49 -17.85 31.03
CA VAL A 408 -29.26 -19.19 30.49
C VAL A 408 -30.43 -19.62 29.63
N GLY A 409 -31.66 -19.35 30.07
CA GLY A 409 -32.87 -19.56 29.28
C GLY A 409 -32.90 -18.72 27.99
N ARG A 410 -32.47 -17.45 28.06
CA ARG A 410 -32.40 -16.57 26.89
C ARG A 410 -31.38 -17.04 25.86
N GLU A 411 -30.20 -17.49 26.30
CA GLU A 411 -29.17 -18.01 25.38
C GLU A 411 -29.62 -19.33 24.75
N ALA A 412 -30.23 -20.23 25.53
CA ALA A 412 -30.77 -21.47 25.00
C ALA A 412 -31.79 -21.20 23.88
N HIS A 413 -32.70 -20.25 24.10
CA HIS A 413 -33.69 -19.83 23.11
C HIS A 413 -33.06 -19.27 21.83
N LEU A 414 -32.06 -18.39 21.93
CA LEU A 414 -31.36 -17.82 20.76
C LEU A 414 -30.64 -18.86 19.89
N THR A 415 -30.42 -20.06 20.42
CA THR A 415 -29.82 -21.20 19.72
C THR A 415 -30.80 -22.34 19.47
N GLY A 416 -32.06 -22.16 19.85
CA GLY A 416 -33.12 -23.16 19.77
C GLY A 416 -33.77 -23.27 18.38
N ALA A 417 -34.73 -24.18 18.27
CA ALA A 417 -35.38 -24.51 17.00
C ALA A 417 -36.16 -23.31 16.42
N GLY A 418 -36.81 -22.50 17.26
CA GLY A 418 -37.51 -21.29 16.83
C GLY A 418 -36.57 -20.24 16.21
N ALA A 419 -35.40 -20.01 16.83
CA ALA A 419 -34.37 -19.11 16.30
C ALA A 419 -33.77 -19.64 14.98
N ALA A 420 -33.57 -20.96 14.88
CA ALA A 420 -33.07 -21.59 13.65
C ALA A 420 -34.07 -21.45 12.50
N LEU A 421 -35.36 -21.70 12.76
CA LEU A 421 -36.45 -21.54 11.79
C LEU A 421 -36.56 -20.08 11.31
N LEU A 422 -36.47 -19.12 12.23
CA LEU A 422 -36.43 -17.70 11.89
C LEU A 422 -35.25 -17.38 10.97
N MET A 423 -34.05 -17.85 11.30
CA MET A 423 -32.85 -17.59 10.49
C MET A 423 -32.96 -18.21 9.09
N GLU A 424 -33.46 -19.45 8.99
CA GLU A 424 -33.64 -20.16 7.72
C GLU A 424 -34.56 -19.38 6.77
N ARG A 425 -35.67 -18.85 7.29
CA ARG A 425 -36.72 -18.20 6.49
C ARG A 425 -36.50 -16.71 6.31
N SER A 426 -35.67 -16.08 7.14
CA SER A 426 -35.41 -14.63 7.15
C SER A 426 -34.96 -14.09 5.79
N ASN A 427 -34.08 -14.81 5.09
CA ASN A 427 -33.54 -14.34 3.80
C ASN A 427 -34.60 -14.25 2.71
N ALA A 428 -35.55 -15.19 2.70
CA ALA A 428 -36.61 -15.26 1.70
C ALA A 428 -37.73 -14.25 1.98
N LEU A 429 -38.05 -14.04 3.26
CA LEU A 429 -39.27 -13.33 3.65
C LEU A 429 -39.03 -11.87 4.06
N LEU A 430 -37.84 -11.50 4.53
CA LEU A 430 -37.60 -10.17 5.12
C LEU A 430 -36.85 -9.22 4.18
N SER A 431 -37.25 -7.95 4.17
CA SER A 431 -36.63 -6.87 3.39
C SER A 431 -35.24 -6.50 3.92
N LYS A 432 -35.03 -6.74 5.22
CA LYS A 432 -33.76 -6.55 5.94
C LYS A 432 -33.60 -7.65 7.01
N PRO A 433 -32.37 -7.92 7.49
CA PRO A 433 -32.16 -8.89 8.55
C PRO A 433 -33.00 -8.58 9.79
N ALA A 434 -33.51 -9.62 10.45
CA ALA A 434 -34.18 -9.50 11.73
C ALA A 434 -33.27 -8.75 12.71
N ARG A 435 -33.84 -7.76 13.40
CA ARG A 435 -33.13 -7.02 14.46
C ARG A 435 -33.51 -7.65 15.79
N ILE A 436 -32.51 -8.07 16.57
CA ILE A 436 -32.72 -8.70 17.88
C ILE A 436 -32.13 -7.78 18.94
N ASP A 437 -32.98 -7.18 19.76
CA ASP A 437 -32.58 -6.34 20.89
C ASP A 437 -32.72 -7.14 22.19
N ARG A 438 -31.63 -7.19 22.98
CA ARG A 438 -31.63 -7.82 24.31
C ARG A 438 -32.11 -6.83 25.36
N LEU A 439 -33.08 -7.24 26.17
CA LEU A 439 -33.72 -6.41 27.19
C LEU A 439 -33.61 -7.04 28.58
N ASP A 440 -33.61 -6.20 29.62
CA ASP A 440 -33.78 -6.63 31.01
C ASP A 440 -35.21 -6.31 31.45
N VAL A 441 -35.90 -7.30 32.05
CA VAL A 441 -37.25 -7.09 32.56
C VAL A 441 -37.16 -6.48 33.95
N MET A 442 -37.51 -5.20 34.07
CA MET A 442 -37.40 -4.48 35.33
C MET A 442 -38.50 -4.81 36.34
N MET A 443 -39.70 -5.16 35.87
CA MET A 443 -40.86 -5.47 36.72
C MET A 443 -41.79 -6.47 36.01
N ARG A 444 -42.33 -7.43 36.76
CA ARG A 444 -43.36 -8.38 36.32
C ARG A 444 -44.48 -8.45 37.35
N LYS A 445 -45.73 -8.43 36.91
CA LYS A 445 -46.89 -8.55 37.80
C LYS A 445 -46.95 -9.98 38.36
N GLY A 446 -46.81 -10.15 39.68
CA GLY A 446 -46.89 -11.46 40.37
C GLY A 446 -45.62 -11.93 41.08
N GLU A 447 -44.49 -11.21 41.00
CA GLU A 447 -43.24 -11.53 41.71
C GLU A 447 -43.01 -10.61 42.93
N VAL A 448 -42.66 -11.17 44.10
CA VAL A 448 -42.39 -10.42 45.34
C VAL A 448 -40.90 -10.07 45.43
N LYS A 449 -40.58 -8.79 45.68
CA LYS A 449 -39.19 -8.29 45.76
C LYS A 449 -38.52 -8.63 47.09
N THR A 450 -37.27 -9.12 47.05
CA THR A 450 -36.28 -8.89 48.11
C THR A 450 -35.25 -7.90 47.58
N ILE A 451 -35.14 -6.73 48.20
CA ILE A 451 -34.17 -5.69 47.81
C ILE A 451 -33.02 -5.73 48.82
N THR A 452 -31.80 -6.01 48.35
CA THR A 452 -30.58 -5.84 49.16
C THR A 452 -29.90 -4.54 48.75
N PRO A 453 -29.57 -3.61 49.66
CA PRO A 453 -28.88 -2.38 49.31
C PRO A 453 -27.39 -2.63 49.05
N VAL A 454 -26.81 -1.98 48.04
CA VAL A 454 -25.37 -2.00 47.75
C VAL A 454 -24.68 -0.93 48.61
N SER A 455 -23.68 -1.33 49.40
CA SER A 455 -22.89 -0.44 50.25
C SER A 455 -21.77 0.28 49.49
N GLY A 456 -21.79 1.60 49.54
CA GLY A 456 -20.63 2.44 49.89
C GLY A 456 -19.53 2.69 48.86
N ALA A 457 -19.56 3.89 48.28
CA ALA A 457 -18.38 4.76 48.21
C ALA A 457 -18.85 6.22 48.31
N THR A 458 -18.69 6.79 49.50
CA THR A 458 -18.94 8.19 49.89
C THR A 458 -17.64 8.98 49.87
N VAL A 459 -17.65 10.24 49.41
CA VAL A 459 -16.90 11.40 49.98
C VAL A 459 -17.54 12.71 49.43
N PRO A 460 -17.41 13.89 50.07
CA PRO A 460 -18.06 14.33 51.31
C PRO A 460 -18.96 15.59 51.11
N ALA A 461 -19.60 15.98 52.21
CA ALA A 461 -20.58 17.03 52.36
C ALA A 461 -20.07 18.49 52.24
N GLU A 462 -20.98 19.38 51.83
CA GLU A 462 -21.09 20.73 52.38
C GLU A 462 -22.48 20.94 53.05
N ARG A 463 -22.42 21.30 54.34
CA ARG A 463 -23.23 22.24 55.15
C ARG A 463 -24.78 22.14 55.07
N HIS A 464 -25.52 22.04 56.17
CA HIS A 464 -25.41 22.66 57.49
C HIS A 464 -25.93 21.75 58.61
#